data_AF-A0A256J9S5-F1
#
_entry.id   AF-A0A256J9S5-F1
#
_cell.length_a   1.000
_cell.length_b   1.000
_cell.length_c   1.000
_cell.angle_alpha   90.00
_cell.angle_beta   90.00
_cell.angle_gamma   90.00
#
_symmetry.space_group_name_H-M   'P 1'
#
loop_
_entity.id
_entity.type
_entity.pdbx_description
1 polymer ?
#
loop_
_entity_poly.entity_id
_entity_poly.type
_entity_poly.pdbx_seq_one_letter_code
_entity_poly.pdbx_strand_id
1 'polypeptide(L)'
;MFEPLSETHGRKLREECLSEPETVERTVSTGDNEETVVSETVERGAVPLIAAISEMLDWYEGYRDRALRMGRGSEVRGDHESFLVDMDNSLTPAYQSKQYARLNGLKRQLVGGEYPNGEPVEGLFAEPVTVLFSLTSSSLRADGTHRPMVDHDREIRDAWSGSSGSVKRTLRYVLEDALGLEPGDYAWWWQSEPHPGPQKAATGYSHSHPVVVFDGAAVPDGAAATDPETYR
;
A
#
# COMPACT_ATOMS: atom_id res chain seq x y z
N MET A 1 -23.62 -5.84 -4.63
CA MET A 1 -22.50 -6.37 -5.45
C MET A 1 -22.40 -5.72 -6.83
N PHE A 2 -23.27 -4.76 -7.15
CA PHE A 2 -23.25 -3.98 -8.39
C PHE A 2 -22.83 -2.53 -8.16
N GLU A 3 -22.55 -2.16 -6.90
CA GLU A 3 -22.04 -0.84 -6.56
C GLU A 3 -20.64 -0.65 -7.17
N PRO A 4 -20.33 0.57 -7.66
CA PRO A 4 -19.01 0.88 -8.18
C PRO A 4 -17.96 0.75 -7.07
N LEU A 5 -16.72 0.46 -7.46
CA LEU A 5 -15.60 0.44 -6.51
C LEU A 5 -15.42 1.77 -5.77
N SER A 6 -15.72 2.88 -6.45
CA SER A 6 -15.60 4.27 -6.00
C SER A 6 -16.73 5.09 -6.63
N GLU A 7 -17.33 5.97 -5.84
CA GLU A 7 -18.28 6.99 -6.33
C GLU A 7 -17.58 8.32 -6.63
N THR A 8 -16.29 8.43 -6.29
CA THR A 8 -15.50 9.64 -6.53
C THR A 8 -14.94 9.66 -7.95
N HIS A 9 -15.28 10.71 -8.73
CA HIS A 9 -14.67 10.98 -10.03
C HIS A 9 -13.14 11.12 -9.94
N GLY A 10 -12.43 10.62 -10.96
CA GLY A 10 -10.98 10.84 -11.10
C GLY A 10 -10.17 10.05 -10.08
N ARG A 11 -10.80 9.09 -9.39
CA ARG A 11 -10.12 8.23 -8.43
C ARG A 11 -9.06 7.40 -9.17
N LYS A 12 -7.81 7.52 -8.74
CA LYS A 12 -6.71 6.73 -9.30
C LYS A 12 -6.91 5.25 -9.00
N LEU A 13 -7.29 4.51 -10.03
CA LEU A 13 -7.46 3.06 -10.06
C LEU A 13 -6.67 2.48 -11.24
N ARG A 14 -6.58 1.15 -11.30
CA ARG A 14 -6.14 0.48 -12.52
C ARG A 14 -7.11 0.83 -13.65
N GLU A 15 -6.58 0.99 -14.86
CA GLU A 15 -7.37 1.46 -16.00
C GLU A 15 -8.54 0.53 -16.30
N GLU A 16 -8.30 -0.77 -16.17
CA GLU A 16 -9.27 -1.85 -16.36
C GLU A 16 -10.40 -1.80 -15.31
N CYS A 17 -10.20 -1.09 -14.20
CA CYS A 17 -11.20 -0.90 -13.14
C CYS A 17 -11.95 0.44 -13.27
N LEU A 18 -11.70 1.22 -14.32
CA LEU A 18 -12.39 2.49 -14.57
C LEU A 18 -13.49 2.30 -15.60
N SER A 19 -14.57 3.07 -15.48
CA SER A 19 -15.55 3.16 -16.56
C SER A 19 -14.95 3.89 -17.77
N GLU A 20 -15.64 3.80 -18.90
CA GLU A 20 -15.39 4.70 -20.02
C GLU A 20 -15.47 6.16 -19.54
N PRO A 21 -14.52 7.01 -19.95
CA PRO A 21 -14.54 8.42 -19.60
C PRO A 21 -15.60 9.19 -20.42
N GLU A 22 -16.29 10.11 -19.76
CA GLU A 22 -16.98 11.19 -20.43
C GLU A 22 -15.97 12.30 -20.76
N THR A 23 -15.90 12.68 -22.02
CA THR A 23 -14.97 13.71 -22.50
C THR A 23 -15.70 14.83 -23.22
N VAL A 24 -15.24 16.06 -23.03
CA VAL A 24 -15.68 17.23 -23.80
C VAL A 24 -14.53 17.76 -24.65
N GLU A 25 -14.87 18.25 -25.84
CA GLU A 25 -13.91 18.94 -26.69
C GLU A 25 -13.85 20.41 -26.30
N ARG A 26 -12.63 20.94 -26.18
CA ARG A 26 -12.37 22.35 -25.92
C ARG A 26 -11.34 22.89 -26.89
N THR A 27 -11.64 24.02 -27.50
CA THR A 27 -10.65 24.78 -28.28
C THR A 27 -9.73 25.54 -27.32
N VAL A 28 -8.43 25.33 -27.47
CA VAL A 28 -7.38 26.05 -26.71
C VAL A 28 -6.44 26.75 -27.69
N SER A 29 -6.08 28.00 -27.37
CA SER A 29 -5.10 28.76 -28.13
C SER A 29 -3.69 28.25 -27.83
N THR A 30 -2.91 27.95 -28.86
CA THR A 30 -1.54 27.42 -28.76
C THR A 30 -0.45 28.45 -29.06
N GLY A 31 -0.83 29.70 -29.37
CA GLY A 31 0.11 30.76 -29.76
C GLY A 31 -0.51 31.75 -30.74
N ASP A 32 0.36 32.44 -31.50
CA ASP A 32 0.08 33.59 -32.38
C ASP A 32 -0.96 33.31 -33.48
N ASN A 33 -2.23 33.18 -33.08
CA ASN A 33 -3.42 32.89 -33.90
C ASN A 33 -3.62 31.41 -34.28
N GLU A 34 -3.04 30.49 -33.52
CA GLU A 34 -3.32 29.04 -33.67
C GLU A 34 -4.23 28.54 -32.56
N GLU A 35 -5.23 27.76 -32.95
CA GLU A 35 -6.16 27.07 -32.07
C GLU A 35 -6.05 25.56 -32.33
N THR A 36 -6.12 24.77 -31.26
CA THR A 36 -6.24 23.32 -31.35
C THR A 36 -7.41 22.83 -30.51
N VAL A 37 -8.05 21.76 -30.95
CA VAL A 37 -9.12 21.10 -30.21
C VAL A 37 -8.48 20.03 -29.33
N VAL A 38 -8.66 20.16 -28.01
CA VAL A 38 -8.24 19.15 -27.03
C VAL A 38 -9.45 18.43 -26.48
N SER A 39 -9.31 17.13 -26.22
CA SER A 39 -10.30 16.34 -25.48
C SER A 39 -9.95 16.34 -24.00
N GLU A 40 -10.89 16.73 -23.16
CA GLU A 40 -10.77 16.80 -21.70
C GLU A 40 -11.76 15.82 -21.06
N THR A 41 -11.28 14.91 -20.21
CA THR A 41 -12.16 14.04 -19.42
C THR A 41 -12.83 14.85 -18.32
N VAL A 42 -14.16 14.94 -18.35
CA VAL A 42 -14.97 15.66 -17.36
C VAL A 42 -15.53 14.74 -16.30
N GLU A 43 -15.77 13.48 -16.65
CA GLU A 43 -16.22 12.45 -15.72
C GLU A 43 -15.61 11.10 -16.08
N ARG A 44 -15.32 10.31 -15.06
CA ARG A 44 -14.83 8.94 -15.17
C ARG A 44 -15.03 8.30 -13.81
N GLY A 45 -15.87 7.29 -13.78
CA GLY A 45 -16.21 6.52 -12.59
C GLY A 45 -15.39 5.24 -12.50
N ALA A 46 -15.79 4.38 -11.57
CA ALA A 46 -15.22 3.06 -11.41
C ALA A 46 -16.23 1.98 -11.79
N VAL A 47 -15.74 0.85 -12.27
CA VAL A 47 -16.59 -0.32 -12.55
C VAL A 47 -17.15 -0.91 -11.26
N PRO A 48 -18.23 -1.70 -11.32
CA PRO A 48 -18.73 -2.47 -10.17
C PRO A 48 -17.68 -3.42 -9.59
N LEU A 49 -17.78 -3.71 -8.29
CA LEU A 49 -16.87 -4.64 -7.61
C LEU A 49 -16.73 -5.99 -8.34
N ILE A 50 -17.83 -6.56 -8.82
CA ILE A 50 -17.81 -7.84 -9.53
C ILE A 50 -17.02 -7.78 -10.84
N ALA A 51 -17.11 -6.68 -11.58
CA ALA A 51 -16.36 -6.48 -12.81
C ALA A 51 -14.87 -6.36 -12.49
N ALA A 52 -14.50 -5.58 -11.48
CA ALA A 52 -13.13 -5.47 -11.04
C ALA A 52 -12.54 -6.80 -10.55
N ILE A 53 -13.31 -7.63 -9.85
CA ILE A 53 -12.89 -8.98 -9.46
C ILE A 53 -12.63 -9.83 -10.70
N SER A 54 -13.51 -9.79 -11.70
CA SER A 54 -13.31 -10.50 -12.97
C SER A 54 -12.01 -10.08 -13.63
N GLU A 55 -11.75 -8.77 -13.77
CA GLU A 55 -10.51 -8.24 -14.34
C GLU A 55 -9.27 -8.71 -13.58
N MET A 56 -9.33 -8.76 -12.24
CA MET A 56 -8.21 -9.24 -11.43
C MET A 56 -7.97 -10.75 -11.60
N LEU A 57 -9.03 -11.55 -11.77
CA LEU A 57 -8.92 -12.99 -12.04
C LEU A 57 -8.37 -13.24 -13.44
N ASP A 58 -8.83 -12.51 -14.45
CA ASP A 58 -8.32 -12.60 -15.81
C ASP A 58 -6.84 -12.17 -15.88
N TRP A 59 -6.46 -11.14 -15.12
CA TRP A 59 -5.05 -10.76 -14.96
C TRP A 59 -4.21 -11.85 -14.29
N TYR A 60 -4.76 -12.52 -13.27
CA TYR A 60 -4.09 -13.65 -12.62
C TYR A 60 -3.87 -14.82 -13.58
N GLU A 61 -4.93 -15.27 -14.25
CA GLU A 61 -4.85 -16.37 -15.23
C GLU A 61 -4.00 -15.99 -16.45
N GLY A 62 -3.95 -14.71 -16.81
CA GLY A 62 -3.07 -14.18 -17.84
C GLY A 62 -1.58 -14.30 -17.50
N TYR A 63 -1.21 -14.35 -16.23
CA TYR A 63 0.18 -14.50 -15.77
C TYR A 63 0.51 -15.93 -15.37
N ARG A 64 -0.50 -16.69 -14.96
CA ARG A 64 -0.36 -18.06 -14.51
C ARG A 64 0.33 -18.93 -15.57
N ASP A 65 1.35 -19.65 -15.14
CA ASP A 65 2.14 -20.58 -15.96
C ASP A 65 2.77 -19.92 -17.21
N ARG A 66 2.97 -18.60 -17.18
CA ARG A 66 3.68 -17.85 -18.23
C ARG A 66 5.06 -17.43 -17.77
N ALA A 67 5.98 -17.31 -18.72
CA ALA A 67 7.33 -16.83 -18.48
C ALA A 67 7.75 -15.82 -19.55
N LEU A 68 8.50 -14.80 -19.12
CA LEU A 68 9.21 -13.91 -20.01
C LEU A 68 10.46 -14.61 -20.52
N ARG A 69 10.66 -14.58 -21.83
CA ARG A 69 11.93 -14.97 -22.43
C ARG A 69 12.88 -13.78 -22.37
N MET A 70 13.86 -13.88 -21.48
CA MET A 70 14.90 -12.89 -21.28
C MET A 70 16.19 -13.33 -21.98
N GLY A 71 17.06 -12.37 -22.27
CA GLY A 71 18.37 -12.63 -22.85
C GLY A 71 19.41 -11.71 -22.24
N ARG A 72 20.62 -12.23 -22.02
CA ARG A 72 21.80 -11.46 -21.63
C ARG A 72 22.97 -11.77 -22.56
N GLY A 73 23.97 -10.89 -22.58
CA GLY A 73 25.11 -11.03 -23.49
C GLY A 73 24.78 -10.59 -24.92
N SER A 74 25.72 -10.80 -25.84
CA SER A 74 25.64 -10.36 -27.23
C SER A 74 25.82 -11.52 -28.19
N GLU A 75 24.95 -11.62 -29.18
CA GLU A 75 25.10 -12.60 -30.27
C GLU A 75 26.40 -12.36 -31.04
N VAL A 76 26.81 -11.09 -31.20
CA VAL A 76 28.03 -10.69 -31.91
C VAL A 76 29.30 -11.11 -31.16
N ARG A 77 29.29 -11.02 -29.82
CA ARG A 77 30.43 -11.43 -28.97
C ARG A 77 30.43 -12.93 -28.68
N GLY A 78 29.38 -13.66 -29.04
CA GLY A 78 29.25 -15.09 -28.82
C GLY A 78 28.95 -15.48 -27.36
N ASP A 79 28.53 -14.52 -26.52
CA ASP A 79 28.20 -14.74 -25.11
C ASP A 79 26.70 -14.58 -24.82
N HIS A 80 25.85 -14.65 -25.85
CA HIS A 80 24.41 -14.57 -25.69
C HIS A 80 23.86 -15.80 -24.96
N GLU A 81 23.05 -15.56 -23.93
CA GLU A 81 22.31 -16.57 -23.20
C GLU A 81 20.85 -16.13 -23.08
N SER A 82 19.92 -16.99 -23.50
CA SER A 82 18.49 -16.79 -23.27
C SER A 82 17.99 -17.67 -22.14
N PHE A 83 17.17 -17.12 -21.25
CA PHE A 83 16.58 -17.82 -20.12
C PHE A 83 15.14 -17.38 -19.91
N LEU A 84 14.38 -18.20 -19.18
CA LEU A 84 12.99 -17.91 -18.84
C LEU A 84 12.93 -17.33 -17.43
N VAL A 85 12.06 -16.34 -17.24
CA VAL A 85 11.71 -15.78 -15.93
C VAL A 85 10.20 -15.88 -15.79
N ASP A 86 9.72 -16.63 -14.79
CA ASP A 86 8.30 -16.77 -14.54
C ASP A 86 7.65 -15.40 -14.31
N MET A 87 6.48 -15.22 -14.92
CA MET A 87 5.69 -14.02 -14.71
C MET A 87 4.96 -14.12 -13.37
N ASP A 88 5.10 -13.08 -12.54
CA ASP A 88 4.37 -12.95 -11.28
C ASP A 88 3.57 -11.65 -11.22
N ASN A 89 2.56 -11.64 -10.35
CA ASN A 89 1.78 -10.45 -10.03
C ASN A 89 1.43 -10.46 -8.54
N SER A 90 0.79 -9.39 -8.06
CA SER A 90 0.49 -9.23 -6.63
C SER A 90 -0.47 -10.27 -6.04
N LEU A 91 -1.13 -11.07 -6.88
CA LEU A 91 -2.04 -12.14 -6.47
C LEU A 91 -1.36 -13.51 -6.41
N THR A 92 -0.11 -13.66 -6.89
CA THR A 92 0.56 -14.96 -6.90
C THR A 92 1.12 -15.34 -5.52
N PRO A 93 1.14 -16.65 -5.17
CA PRO A 93 1.74 -17.12 -3.93
C PRO A 93 3.23 -16.76 -3.78
N ALA A 94 3.96 -16.70 -4.89
CA ALA A 94 5.37 -16.31 -4.90
C ALA A 94 5.55 -14.84 -4.47
N TYR A 95 4.69 -13.94 -4.96
CA TYR A 95 4.69 -12.54 -4.54
C TYR A 95 4.40 -12.42 -3.04
N GLN A 96 3.39 -13.13 -2.53
CA GLN A 96 3.04 -13.12 -1.11
C GLN A 96 4.18 -13.66 -0.24
N SER A 97 4.81 -14.77 -0.66
CA SER A 97 5.99 -15.34 0.00
C SER A 97 7.15 -14.34 0.05
N LYS A 98 7.36 -13.58 -1.04
CA LYS A 98 8.38 -12.53 -1.11
C LYS A 98 8.08 -11.37 -0.15
N GLN A 99 6.83 -10.91 -0.03
CA GLN A 99 6.47 -9.88 0.95
C GLN A 99 6.67 -10.39 2.39
N TYR A 100 6.28 -11.63 2.67
CA TYR A 100 6.50 -12.25 3.97
C TYR A 100 8.01 -12.38 4.29
N ALA A 101 8.83 -12.78 3.32
CA ALA A 101 10.28 -12.85 3.48
C ALA A 101 10.88 -11.46 3.77
N ARG A 102 10.41 -10.40 3.09
CA ARG A 102 10.82 -9.01 3.35
C ARG A 102 10.46 -8.56 4.77
N LEU A 103 9.25 -8.86 5.24
CA LEU A 103 8.82 -8.56 6.60
C LEU A 103 9.66 -9.26 7.66
N ASN A 104 9.97 -10.55 7.45
CA ASN A 104 10.88 -11.26 8.35
C ASN A 104 12.31 -10.72 8.27
N GLY A 105 12.76 -10.25 7.11
CA GLY A 105 14.03 -9.55 6.95
C GLY A 105 14.07 -8.26 7.76
N LEU A 106 13.04 -7.41 7.63
CA LEU A 106 12.88 -6.19 8.40
C LEU A 106 12.91 -6.48 9.90
N LYS A 107 12.12 -7.47 10.36
CA LYS A 107 12.12 -7.91 11.76
C LYS A 107 13.54 -8.23 12.22
N ARG A 108 14.26 -9.10 11.51
CA ARG A 108 15.63 -9.49 11.88
C ARG A 108 16.61 -8.31 11.93
N GLN A 109 16.50 -7.38 10.99
CA GLN A 109 17.36 -6.20 10.98
C GLN A 109 17.11 -5.28 12.18
N LEU A 110 15.87 -5.15 12.63
CA LEU A 110 15.52 -4.27 13.75
C LEU A 110 15.76 -4.93 15.11
N VAL A 111 15.33 -6.18 15.29
CA VAL A 111 15.29 -6.85 16.60
C VAL A 111 16.28 -8.01 16.75
N GLY A 112 17.03 -8.32 15.70
CA GLY A 112 17.95 -9.45 15.67
C GLY A 112 17.27 -10.79 15.37
N GLY A 113 18.07 -11.86 15.36
CA GLY A 113 17.61 -13.23 15.17
C GLY A 113 18.57 -14.06 14.33
N GLU A 114 18.03 -14.89 13.46
CA GLU A 114 18.81 -15.80 12.61
C GLU A 114 18.32 -15.71 11.16
N TYR A 115 19.25 -15.57 10.21
CA TYR A 115 18.96 -15.62 8.79
C TYR A 115 18.58 -17.05 8.34
N PRO A 116 17.92 -17.23 7.18
CA PRO A 116 17.57 -18.57 6.68
C PRO A 116 18.76 -19.51 6.45
N ASN A 117 19.99 -19.00 6.36
CA ASN A 117 21.23 -19.79 6.24
C ASN A 117 21.80 -20.21 7.61
N GLY A 118 21.14 -19.89 8.73
CA GLY A 118 21.58 -20.21 10.08
C GLY A 118 22.54 -19.18 10.68
N GLU A 119 22.92 -18.13 9.95
CA GLU A 119 23.81 -17.10 10.49
C GLU A 119 23.06 -16.18 11.45
N PRO A 120 23.61 -15.92 12.65
CA PRO A 120 23.01 -14.97 13.58
C PRO A 120 23.13 -13.56 13.03
N VAL A 121 22.14 -12.72 13.34
CA VAL A 121 22.12 -11.30 13.05
C VAL A 121 21.79 -10.53 14.31
N GLU A 122 22.68 -9.60 14.65
CA GLU A 122 22.45 -8.63 15.72
C GLU A 122 21.42 -7.61 15.24
N GLY A 123 20.44 -7.31 16.09
CA GLY A 123 19.44 -6.30 15.80
C GLY A 123 20.04 -4.91 15.84
N LEU A 124 19.51 -4.01 15.02
CA LEU A 124 19.90 -2.60 15.04
C LEU A 124 19.57 -1.95 16.38
N PHE A 125 18.44 -2.31 16.99
CA PHE A 125 17.97 -1.71 18.24
C PHE A 125 18.40 -2.54 19.44
N ALA A 126 18.98 -1.89 20.44
CA ALA A 126 19.42 -2.52 21.67
C ALA A 126 18.23 -2.96 22.54
N GLU A 127 17.19 -2.13 22.65
CA GLU A 127 15.94 -2.43 23.36
C GLU A 127 14.74 -2.20 22.43
N PRO A 128 14.43 -3.13 21.51
CA PRO A 128 13.38 -2.93 20.52
C PRO A 128 11.99 -2.89 21.17
N VAL A 129 11.30 -1.75 21.06
CA VAL A 129 9.89 -1.57 21.44
C VAL A 129 9.04 -1.59 20.18
N THR A 130 8.00 -2.44 20.16
CA THR A 130 7.07 -2.56 19.01
C THR A 130 5.67 -2.08 19.41
N VAL A 131 5.13 -1.14 18.65
CA VAL A 131 3.78 -0.61 18.80
C VAL A 131 2.98 -0.92 17.55
N LEU A 132 1.83 -1.58 17.74
CA LEU A 132 0.89 -1.91 16.67
C LEU A 132 -0.34 -1.01 16.77
N PHE A 133 -0.59 -0.25 15.71
CA PHE A 133 -1.81 0.52 15.55
C PHE A 133 -2.80 -0.22 14.66
N SER A 134 -4.08 0.08 14.82
CA SER A 134 -5.11 -0.39 13.91
C SER A 134 -5.91 0.81 13.40
N LEU A 135 -5.92 0.99 12.08
CA LEU A 135 -6.73 2.00 11.40
C LEU A 135 -7.85 1.29 10.64
N THR A 136 -9.07 1.70 10.89
CA THR A 136 -10.27 1.22 10.20
C THR A 136 -11.27 2.37 10.06
N SER A 137 -12.29 2.16 9.25
CA SER A 137 -13.43 3.08 9.10
C SER A 137 -14.72 2.25 9.02
N SER A 138 -15.87 2.91 9.21
CA SER A 138 -17.17 2.25 9.05
C SER A 138 -17.33 1.78 7.61
N SER A 139 -17.65 0.50 7.40
CA SER A 139 -18.03 -0.06 6.10
C SER A 139 -19.44 0.36 5.66
N LEU A 140 -20.23 0.93 6.57
CA LEU A 140 -21.60 1.37 6.35
C LEU A 140 -21.69 2.89 6.30
N ARG A 141 -22.59 3.39 5.45
CA ARG A 141 -23.09 4.76 5.46
C ARG A 141 -24.10 4.96 6.59
N ALA A 142 -24.47 6.21 6.83
CA ALA A 142 -25.46 6.58 7.85
C ALA A 142 -26.86 5.96 7.61
N ASP A 143 -27.20 5.68 6.35
CA ASP A 143 -28.46 5.01 5.95
C ASP A 143 -28.39 3.47 6.03
N GLY A 144 -27.27 2.92 6.50
CA GLY A 144 -27.05 1.47 6.61
C GLY A 144 -26.63 0.78 5.31
N THR A 145 -26.46 1.51 4.21
CA THR A 145 -25.93 0.95 2.96
C THR A 145 -24.41 0.79 3.02
N HIS A 146 -23.87 -0.14 2.22
CA HIS A 146 -22.45 -0.37 2.10
C HIS A 146 -21.74 0.74 1.33
N ARG A 147 -20.62 1.24 1.87
CA ARG A 147 -19.76 2.21 1.19
C ARG A 147 -18.97 1.56 0.03
N PRO A 148 -18.53 2.32 -0.98
CA PRO A 148 -17.63 1.79 -2.00
C PRO A 148 -16.30 1.39 -1.35
N MET A 149 -15.78 0.20 -1.69
CA MET A 149 -14.61 -0.37 -1.00
C MET A 149 -13.34 0.49 -1.18
N VAL A 150 -13.15 1.12 -2.34
CA VAL A 150 -11.99 1.98 -2.59
C VAL A 150 -12.10 3.28 -1.78
N ASP A 151 -13.30 3.84 -1.66
CA ASP A 151 -13.50 5.08 -0.91
C ASP A 151 -13.30 4.86 0.59
N HIS A 152 -13.73 3.70 1.09
CA HIS A 152 -13.45 3.25 2.45
C HIS A 152 -11.95 3.06 2.71
N ASP A 153 -11.25 2.29 1.84
CA ASP A 153 -9.81 2.08 1.96
C ASP A 153 -9.04 3.40 1.85
N ARG A 154 -9.49 4.31 0.99
CA ARG A 154 -8.87 5.64 0.83
C ARG A 154 -8.90 6.45 2.11
N GLU A 155 -10.03 6.48 2.80
CA GLU A 155 -10.17 7.22 4.06
C GLU A 155 -9.14 6.74 5.09
N ILE A 156 -8.94 5.43 5.19
CA ILE A 156 -7.93 4.82 6.07
C ILE A 156 -6.52 5.27 5.67
N ARG A 157 -6.21 5.26 4.37
CA ARG A 157 -4.90 5.70 3.85
C ARG A 157 -4.66 7.20 4.08
N ASP A 158 -5.70 8.00 3.90
CA ASP A 158 -5.62 9.45 4.04
C ASP A 158 -5.45 9.85 5.52
N ALA A 159 -6.07 9.11 6.45
CA ALA A 159 -5.81 9.26 7.88
C ALA A 159 -4.34 8.97 8.23
N TRP A 160 -3.73 7.95 7.62
CA TRP A 160 -2.33 7.60 7.88
C TRP A 160 -1.34 8.63 7.34
N SER A 161 -1.48 9.05 6.07
CA SER A 161 -0.46 9.89 5.40
C SER A 161 -0.99 10.96 4.45
N GLY A 162 -2.30 11.14 4.31
CA GLY A 162 -2.91 11.98 3.27
C GLY A 162 -2.98 13.47 3.57
N SER A 163 -2.70 13.92 4.80
CA SER A 163 -2.85 15.32 5.18
C SER A 163 -1.76 15.83 6.14
N SER A 164 -1.72 17.15 6.32
CA SER A 164 -0.88 17.83 7.31
C SER A 164 -1.21 17.47 8.76
N GLY A 165 -2.38 16.86 9.02
CA GLY A 165 -2.79 16.35 10.33
C GLY A 165 -2.81 14.83 10.41
N SER A 166 -2.08 14.14 9.53
CA SER A 166 -2.09 12.67 9.47
C SER A 166 -1.45 11.99 10.68
N VAL A 167 -1.91 10.78 10.99
CA VAL A 167 -1.42 9.97 12.13
C VAL A 167 0.09 9.78 12.05
N LYS A 168 0.63 9.49 10.87
CA LYS A 168 2.08 9.31 10.69
C LYS A 168 2.87 10.56 11.06
N ARG A 169 2.36 11.75 10.73
CA ARG A 169 3.02 13.02 11.08
C ARG A 169 3.01 13.25 12.59
N THR A 170 1.87 13.03 13.23
CA THR A 170 1.76 13.12 14.69
C THR A 170 2.68 12.14 15.39
N LEU A 171 2.73 10.88 14.94
CA LEU A 171 3.65 9.88 15.47
C LEU A 171 5.10 10.30 15.33
N ARG A 172 5.47 10.91 14.19
CA ARG A 172 6.83 11.45 14.02
C ARG A 172 7.15 12.51 15.07
N TYR A 173 6.23 13.43 15.36
CA TYR A 173 6.43 14.41 16.44
C TYR A 173 6.57 13.73 17.81
N VAL A 174 5.80 12.68 18.08
CA VAL A 174 5.94 11.95 19.36
C VAL A 174 7.29 11.24 19.45
N LEU A 175 7.73 10.58 18.38
CA LEU A 175 9.03 9.89 18.33
C LEU A 175 10.21 10.86 18.44
N GLU A 176 10.20 11.94 17.65
CA GLU A 176 11.34 12.88 17.60
C GLU A 176 11.30 13.90 18.74
N ASP A 177 10.17 14.57 18.98
CA ASP A 177 10.11 15.70 19.92
C ASP A 177 9.82 15.26 21.36
N ALA A 178 8.95 14.25 21.57
CA ALA A 178 8.54 13.83 22.91
C ALA A 178 9.41 12.70 23.48
N LEU A 179 9.85 11.77 22.62
CA LEU A 179 10.75 10.67 22.97
C LEU A 179 12.22 10.96 22.67
N GLY A 180 12.54 12.02 21.93
CA GLY A 180 13.92 12.43 21.67
C GLY A 180 14.68 11.51 20.72
N LEU A 181 13.99 10.73 19.89
CA LEU A 181 14.59 9.77 18.97
C LEU A 181 15.05 10.42 17.67
N GLU A 182 16.17 9.99 17.13
CA GLU A 182 16.64 10.40 15.80
C GLU A 182 16.02 9.50 14.70
N PRO A 183 16.02 9.92 13.42
CA PRO A 183 15.47 9.12 12.31
C PRO A 183 16.08 7.72 12.10
N GLY A 184 17.19 7.40 12.79
CA GLY A 184 17.81 6.08 12.81
C GLY A 184 17.33 5.17 13.94
N ASP A 185 16.68 5.71 14.97
CA ASP A 185 16.30 5.00 16.20
C ASP A 185 14.88 4.42 16.11
N TYR A 186 14.20 4.61 14.98
CA TYR A 186 12.88 4.05 14.74
C TYR A 186 12.67 3.68 13.28
N ALA A 187 11.77 2.71 13.07
CA ALA A 187 11.28 2.31 11.78
C ALA A 187 9.76 2.13 11.85
N TRP A 188 9.09 2.31 10.72
CA TRP A 188 7.68 1.97 10.59
C TRP A 188 7.44 1.04 9.43
N TRP A 189 6.42 0.22 9.58
CA TRP A 189 5.85 -0.60 8.53
C TRP A 189 4.35 -0.34 8.46
N TRP A 190 3.76 -0.42 7.27
CA TRP A 190 2.32 -0.31 7.12
C TRP A 190 1.84 -1.40 6.18
N GLN A 191 0.89 -2.20 6.66
CA GLN A 191 0.18 -3.18 5.87
C GLN A 191 -1.32 -2.91 5.91
N SER A 192 -1.97 -2.97 4.75
CA SER A 192 -3.43 -3.05 4.67
C SER A 192 -3.84 -4.47 4.29
N GLU A 193 -4.91 -4.96 4.87
CA GLU A 193 -5.50 -6.25 4.56
C GLU A 193 -7.04 -6.16 4.68
N PRO A 194 -7.80 -6.95 3.91
CA PRO A 194 -9.24 -6.99 4.09
C PRO A 194 -9.62 -7.68 5.40
N HIS A 195 -10.70 -7.23 6.04
CA HIS A 195 -11.28 -7.93 7.18
C HIS A 195 -11.64 -9.38 6.80
N PRO A 196 -11.22 -10.37 7.61
CA PRO A 196 -11.39 -11.78 7.28
C PRO A 196 -12.80 -12.30 7.55
N GLY A 197 -13.14 -13.39 6.86
CA GLY A 197 -14.29 -14.26 7.14
C GLY A 197 -15.64 -13.71 6.66
N PRO A 198 -16.66 -14.56 6.42
CA PRO A 198 -17.93 -14.14 5.81
C PRO A 198 -18.98 -13.57 6.79
N GLN A 199 -18.66 -13.41 8.07
CA GLN A 199 -19.67 -13.20 9.14
C GLN A 199 -19.70 -11.78 9.73
N LYS A 200 -19.08 -10.77 9.10
CA LYS A 200 -19.05 -9.41 9.63
C LYS A 200 -19.53 -8.40 8.59
N ALA A 201 -20.15 -7.31 9.04
CA ALA A 201 -20.55 -6.21 8.18
C ALA A 201 -19.36 -5.52 7.45
N ALA A 202 -18.14 -5.72 7.94
CA ALA A 202 -16.93 -5.19 7.33
C ALA A 202 -16.16 -6.21 6.47
N THR A 203 -16.68 -7.43 6.27
CA THR A 203 -16.00 -8.45 5.45
C THR A 203 -15.62 -7.90 4.07
N GLY A 204 -14.35 -8.09 3.68
CA GLY A 204 -13.82 -7.60 2.40
C GLY A 204 -13.45 -6.11 2.38
N TYR A 205 -13.81 -5.33 3.41
CA TYR A 205 -13.33 -3.96 3.57
C TYR A 205 -11.95 -3.95 4.21
N SER A 206 -11.14 -2.94 3.85
CA SER A 206 -9.76 -2.80 4.28
C SER A 206 -9.67 -2.42 5.76
N HIS A 207 -8.70 -2.98 6.48
CA HIS A 207 -8.15 -2.35 7.67
C HIS A 207 -6.63 -2.30 7.53
N SER A 208 -6.02 -1.43 8.31
CA SER A 208 -4.59 -1.16 8.22
C SER A 208 -3.90 -1.34 9.55
N HIS A 209 -2.71 -1.90 9.49
CA HIS A 209 -1.80 -2.12 10.61
C HIS A 209 -0.53 -1.30 10.40
N PRO A 210 -0.51 -0.03 10.83
CA PRO A 210 0.75 0.66 11.05
C PRO A 210 1.48 0.03 12.24
N VAL A 211 2.74 -0.32 12.03
CA VAL A 211 3.65 -0.83 13.05
C VAL A 211 4.77 0.19 13.19
N VAL A 212 5.07 0.59 14.42
CA VAL A 212 6.26 1.38 14.75
C VAL A 212 7.15 0.50 15.61
N VAL A 213 8.43 0.44 15.26
CA VAL A 213 9.46 -0.20 16.07
C VAL A 213 10.51 0.85 16.38
N PHE A 214 10.89 1.03 17.63
CA PHE A 214 11.93 1.98 18.02
C PHE A 214 12.88 1.40 19.07
N ASP A 215 14.06 1.98 19.22
CA ASP A 215 15.02 1.61 20.25
C ASP A 215 14.69 2.32 21.57
N GLY A 216 14.21 1.56 22.54
CA GLY A 216 13.93 2.05 23.89
C GLY A 216 15.18 2.57 24.60
N ALA A 217 16.36 2.00 24.30
CA ALA A 217 17.62 2.44 24.89
C ALA A 217 18.07 3.83 24.41
N ALA A 218 17.53 4.28 23.27
CA ALA A 218 17.76 5.61 22.73
C ALA A 218 16.81 6.67 23.33
N VAL A 219 15.77 6.26 24.06
CA VAL A 219 14.84 7.18 24.72
C VAL A 219 15.50 7.77 25.98
N PRO A 220 15.67 9.10 26.10
CA PRO A 220 16.28 9.71 27.27
C PRO A 220 15.45 9.52 28.55
N ASP A 221 16.14 9.36 29.68
CA ASP A 221 15.50 9.33 31.00
C ASP A 221 14.65 10.60 31.23
N GLY A 222 13.38 10.41 31.60
CA GLY A 222 12.43 11.50 31.85
C GLY A 222 11.70 12.03 30.61
N ALA A 223 11.80 11.35 29.46
CA ALA A 223 10.97 11.64 28.28
C ALA A 223 9.47 11.62 28.62
N ALA A 224 8.72 12.54 28.01
CA ALA A 224 7.37 12.91 28.45
C ALA A 224 6.29 11.85 28.15
N ALA A 225 6.60 10.82 27.34
CA ALA A 225 5.61 9.89 26.81
C ALA A 225 6.01 8.43 27.00
N THR A 226 6.21 7.97 28.24
CA THR A 226 6.57 6.57 28.52
C THR A 226 5.38 5.70 28.96
N ASP A 227 4.21 6.30 29.24
CA ASP A 227 3.01 5.55 29.65
C ASP A 227 2.12 5.21 28.42
N PRO A 228 1.69 3.95 28.23
CA PRO A 228 0.75 3.54 27.18
C PRO A 228 -0.56 4.35 27.11
N GLU A 229 -1.04 4.91 28.22
CA GLU A 229 -2.20 5.80 28.29
C GLU A 229 -1.93 7.17 27.64
N THR A 230 -0.68 7.58 27.47
CA THR A 230 -0.30 8.81 26.77
C THR A 230 -0.65 8.75 25.27
N TYR A 231 -0.84 7.54 24.75
CA TYR A 231 -1.04 7.25 23.33
C TYR A 231 -2.49 6.82 22.97
N ARG A 232 -3.39 6.78 23.96
CA ARG A 232 -4.83 6.51 23.77
C ARG A 232 -5.62 7.80 23.55
#